data_AF-A0A315XFU8-F1
#
_entry.id   AF-A0A315XFU8-F1
#
_cell.length_a   1.000
_cell.length_b   1.000
_cell.length_c   1.000
_cell.angle_alpha   90.00
_cell.angle_beta   90.00
_cell.angle_gamma   90.00
#
_symmetry.space_group_name_H-M   'P 1'
#
loop_
_entity.id
_entity.type
_entity.pdbx_description
1 polymer ?
#
loop_
_entity_poly.entity_id
_entity_poly.type
_entity_poly.pdbx_seq_one_letter_code
_entity_poly.pdbx_strand_id
1 'polypeptide(L)'
;MIKQTIQVEIIQRDGYSKIGMLKLNQKTIQVPCYGIKYRNKKDVDLFTESNFPKEYIGISCFDIFDAKKLTGDYENNNSTKQQNLFGIIIEDNYSILSKKMMKIVDPATEYFYFQNDEKRNQYQELNLIPKEIINTLNHSNTKTHKNYWDNELYPNRGTIVDWYVSYQSLMNADVIIPPTPLIDGSPELLSYAKDINKLTTLYAEARHKISSLYFLLHGRVLKDHVTQCNDILTFLNDNEEIKNTKIIFLKIKGIDLHEDVDARHNLKQFLEGLSFICESTGRFAFIIDSNSLGLISITKGINGFIEPMNWHTEVKYGTPSEGSHLGNYYDPYRLTIRNFNSIKNYQKNNGGLPCNCSACLKMKRIDLNDISPSSWNEFRRLHLLESRNMELHDIHSMIKNQHSRMFFDKVSKSELKNYVDIFD
;
A
#
# COMPACT_ATOMS: atom_id res chain seq x y z
N MET A 1 8.99 -21.73 -21.21
CA MET A 1 8.77 -20.73 -20.13
C MET A 1 7.71 -21.26 -19.19
N ILE A 2 7.92 -21.17 -17.87
CA ILE A 2 6.93 -21.61 -16.87
C ILE A 2 5.91 -20.48 -16.71
N LYS A 3 4.63 -20.75 -16.95
CA LYS A 3 3.54 -19.80 -16.72
C LYS A 3 3.47 -19.48 -15.22
N GLN A 4 3.50 -18.20 -14.86
CA GLN A 4 3.29 -17.78 -13.47
C GLN A 4 1.87 -18.16 -13.04
N THR A 5 1.73 -18.67 -11.81
CA THR A 5 0.45 -19.15 -11.28
C THR A 5 0.09 -18.41 -10.01
N ILE A 6 -1.20 -18.05 -9.89
CA ILE A 6 -1.81 -17.56 -8.67
C ILE A 6 -2.74 -18.64 -8.16
N GLN A 7 -2.58 -19.03 -6.90
CA GLN A 7 -3.55 -19.86 -6.20
C GLN A 7 -4.02 -19.15 -4.94
N VAL A 8 -5.30 -19.31 -4.67
CA VAL A 8 -5.98 -18.68 -3.54
C VAL A 8 -6.66 -19.78 -2.74
N GLU A 9 -6.39 -19.79 -1.45
CA GLU A 9 -6.97 -20.75 -0.51
C GLU A 9 -7.55 -19.97 0.68
N ILE A 10 -8.84 -20.17 0.98
CA ILE A 10 -9.47 -19.59 2.17
C ILE A 10 -9.38 -20.63 3.29
N ILE A 11 -8.77 -20.25 4.42
CA ILE A 11 -8.57 -21.12 5.58
C ILE A 11 -9.74 -20.97 6.56
N GLN A 12 -10.10 -19.74 6.89
CA GLN A 12 -11.10 -19.46 7.93
C GLN A 12 -11.83 -18.14 7.69
N ARG A 13 -13.04 -18.01 8.25
CA ARG A 13 -13.92 -16.85 8.08
C ARG A 13 -14.59 -16.44 9.40
N ASP A 14 -14.82 -15.13 9.53
CA ASP A 14 -15.74 -14.52 10.48
C ASP A 14 -16.37 -13.26 9.84
N GLY A 15 -17.67 -13.31 9.50
CA GLY A 15 -18.35 -12.25 8.74
C GLY A 15 -17.72 -11.98 7.37
N TYR A 16 -17.36 -10.73 7.08
CA TYR A 16 -16.59 -10.35 5.88
C TYR A 16 -15.08 -10.61 6.03
N SER A 17 -14.59 -10.75 7.26
CA SER A 17 -13.16 -10.98 7.52
C SER A 17 -12.78 -12.43 7.24
N LYS A 18 -11.62 -12.65 6.63
CA LYS A 18 -11.16 -14.00 6.26
C LYS A 18 -9.66 -14.16 6.36
N ILE A 19 -9.24 -15.34 6.76
CA ILE A 19 -7.86 -15.80 6.67
C ILE A 19 -7.71 -16.64 5.40
N GLY A 20 -6.67 -16.35 4.63
CA GLY A 20 -6.35 -17.12 3.44
C GLY A 20 -4.87 -17.14 3.11
N MET A 21 -4.51 -17.93 2.11
CA MET A 21 -3.17 -18.02 1.56
C MET A 21 -3.20 -17.61 0.09
N LEU A 22 -2.42 -16.59 -0.24
CA LEU A 22 -2.14 -16.16 -1.59
C LEU A 22 -0.79 -16.78 -2.01
N LYS A 23 -0.83 -17.74 -2.93
CA LYS A 23 0.36 -18.37 -3.51
C LYS A 23 0.67 -17.70 -4.85
N LEU A 24 1.81 -17.01 -4.92
CA LEU A 24 2.31 -16.33 -6.12
C LEU A 24 3.64 -16.96 -6.52
N ASN A 25 3.62 -17.80 -7.56
CA ASN A 25 4.78 -18.60 -7.93
C ASN A 25 5.29 -19.44 -6.73
N GLN A 26 6.48 -19.14 -6.21
CA GLN A 26 7.08 -19.82 -5.05
C GLN A 26 6.78 -19.10 -3.72
N LYS A 27 6.12 -17.94 -3.77
CA LYS A 27 5.83 -17.12 -2.58
C LYS A 27 4.47 -17.49 -2.02
N THR A 28 4.36 -17.53 -0.71
CA THR A 28 3.11 -17.81 0.00
C THR A 28 2.88 -16.72 1.03
N ILE A 29 1.77 -16.00 0.88
CA ILE A 29 1.42 -14.84 1.70
C ILE A 29 0.12 -15.14 2.44
N GLN A 30 0.16 -15.07 3.75
CA GLN A 30 -1.01 -15.22 4.59
C GLN A 30 -1.76 -13.88 4.66
N VAL A 31 -3.06 -13.87 4.39
CA VAL A 31 -3.93 -12.69 4.47
C VAL A 31 -4.92 -12.79 5.63
N PRO A 32 -5.37 -11.67 6.24
CA PRO A 32 -4.99 -10.30 5.94
C PRO A 32 -3.50 -10.04 6.23
N CYS A 33 -2.84 -9.25 5.39
CA CYS A 33 -1.41 -8.91 5.55
C CYS A 33 -1.16 -7.39 5.52
N TYR A 34 -0.03 -7.00 6.10
CA TYR A 34 0.50 -5.65 6.04
C TYR A 34 1.57 -5.57 4.96
N GLY A 35 1.57 -4.47 4.23
CA GLY A 35 2.54 -4.12 3.23
C GLY A 35 3.32 -2.88 3.60
N ILE A 36 4.60 -2.89 3.25
CA ILE A 36 5.53 -1.80 3.54
C ILE A 36 5.81 -1.06 2.24
N LYS A 37 5.57 0.25 2.21
CA LYS A 37 6.06 1.13 1.15
C LYS A 37 7.39 1.77 1.54
N TYR A 38 8.46 1.41 0.84
CA TYR A 38 9.80 1.93 1.09
C TYR A 38 10.01 3.25 0.35
N ARG A 39 10.54 4.28 1.03
CA ARG A 39 10.81 5.60 0.42
C ARG A 39 12.30 5.86 0.21
N ASN A 40 13.16 5.10 0.88
CA ASN A 40 14.61 5.25 0.81
C ASN A 40 15.32 3.94 1.18
N LYS A 41 16.63 3.88 0.93
CA LYS A 41 17.45 2.68 1.20
C LYS A 41 17.49 2.32 2.68
N LYS A 42 17.51 3.32 3.57
CA LYS A 42 17.49 3.08 5.03
C LYS A 42 16.22 2.38 5.49
N ASP A 43 15.08 2.63 4.85
CA ASP A 43 13.84 1.90 5.17
C ASP A 43 13.97 0.40 4.83
N VAL A 44 14.64 0.08 3.71
CA VAL A 44 14.92 -1.30 3.30
C VAL A 44 15.90 -1.95 4.29
N ASP A 45 17.06 -1.33 4.52
CA ASP A 45 18.08 -1.81 5.46
C ASP A 45 17.46 -2.07 6.83
N LEU A 46 16.75 -1.08 7.38
CA LEU A 46 16.12 -1.16 8.69
C LEU A 46 15.14 -2.33 8.81
N PHE A 47 14.31 -2.55 7.80
CA PHE A 47 13.39 -3.69 7.81
C PHE A 47 14.14 -5.03 7.71
N THR A 48 15.14 -5.11 6.83
CA THR A 48 15.91 -6.34 6.61
C THR A 48 16.70 -6.76 7.85
N GLU A 49 17.26 -5.81 8.58
CA GLU A 49 18.09 -6.03 9.78
C GLU A 49 17.28 -6.20 11.08
N SER A 50 15.98 -5.89 11.04
CA SER A 50 15.14 -5.98 12.22
C SER A 50 14.90 -7.44 12.67
N ASN A 51 14.89 -7.66 13.98
CA ASN A 51 14.82 -9.00 14.59
C ASN A 51 13.44 -9.35 15.20
N PHE A 52 12.38 -8.64 14.85
CA PHE A 52 11.03 -8.96 15.33
C PHE A 52 10.33 -9.95 14.37
N PRO A 53 9.29 -10.68 14.82
CA PRO A 53 8.51 -11.58 13.96
C PRO A 53 7.82 -10.82 12.81
N LYS A 54 7.94 -11.32 11.57
CA LYS A 54 7.40 -10.67 10.34
C LYS A 54 6.29 -11.49 9.68
N GLU A 55 5.60 -12.32 10.45
CA GLU A 55 4.63 -13.32 9.95
C GLU A 55 3.51 -12.73 9.11
N TYR A 56 3.05 -11.52 9.45
CA TYR A 56 1.92 -10.87 8.78
C TYR A 56 2.35 -9.73 7.85
N ILE A 57 3.66 -9.59 7.59
CA ILE A 57 4.20 -8.61 6.66
C ILE A 57 4.45 -9.31 5.31
N GLY A 58 3.54 -9.09 4.37
CA GLY A 58 3.46 -9.87 3.14
C GLY A 58 3.87 -9.14 1.86
N ILE A 59 3.97 -7.81 1.89
CA ILE A 59 4.11 -6.99 0.67
C ILE A 59 5.25 -5.98 0.82
N SER A 60 6.11 -5.90 -0.18
CA SER A 60 7.09 -4.84 -0.38
C SER A 60 6.63 -3.96 -1.55
N CYS A 61 6.33 -2.70 -1.27
CA CYS A 61 5.87 -1.73 -2.25
C CYS A 61 6.94 -0.65 -2.48
N PHE A 62 7.14 -0.31 -3.75
CA PHE A 62 8.04 0.75 -4.18
C PHE A 62 7.31 1.67 -5.13
N ASP A 63 7.51 2.98 -5.03
CA ASP A 63 7.10 3.87 -6.12
C ASP A 63 7.96 3.57 -7.36
N ILE A 64 7.37 3.72 -8.56
CA ILE A 64 8.04 3.41 -9.83
C ILE A 64 9.40 4.10 -10.00
N PHE A 65 9.54 5.35 -9.54
CA PHE A 65 10.78 6.12 -9.59
C PHE A 65 11.80 5.71 -8.51
N ASP A 66 11.37 5.06 -7.43
CA ASP A 66 12.26 4.61 -6.35
C ASP A 66 12.71 3.14 -6.55
N ALA A 67 11.91 2.31 -7.23
CA ALA A 67 12.11 0.86 -7.34
C ALA A 67 13.54 0.47 -7.74
N LYS A 68 14.09 1.06 -8.82
CA LYS A 68 15.43 0.74 -9.32
C LYS A 68 16.51 1.14 -8.33
N LYS A 69 16.42 2.35 -7.79
CA LYS A 69 17.40 2.91 -6.84
C LYS A 69 17.44 2.12 -5.53
N LEU A 70 16.28 1.66 -5.06
CA LEU A 70 16.17 0.97 -3.77
C LEU A 70 16.48 -0.52 -3.85
N THR A 71 16.28 -1.16 -4.99
CA THR A 71 16.48 -2.61 -5.13
C THR A 71 17.68 -3.00 -5.98
N GLY A 72 18.19 -2.09 -6.82
CA GLY A 72 19.25 -2.38 -7.78
C GLY A 72 20.54 -2.92 -7.16
N ASP A 73 20.99 -2.36 -6.03
CA ASP A 73 22.21 -2.84 -5.36
C ASP A 73 22.04 -4.28 -4.86
N TYR A 74 20.90 -4.62 -4.24
CA TYR A 74 20.66 -5.96 -3.72
C TYR A 74 20.43 -6.99 -4.83
N GLU A 75 19.76 -6.59 -5.90
CA GLU A 75 19.46 -7.49 -7.03
C GLU A 75 20.70 -7.76 -7.88
N ASN A 76 21.61 -6.79 -8.02
CA ASN A 76 22.88 -6.98 -8.71
C ASN A 76 23.89 -7.79 -7.86
N ASN A 77 23.95 -7.55 -6.54
CA ASN A 77 24.88 -8.24 -5.64
C ASN A 77 24.49 -9.69 -5.32
N ASN A 78 23.22 -10.06 -5.53
CA ASN A 78 22.73 -11.44 -5.42
C ASN A 78 23.42 -12.44 -6.38
N SER A 79 24.08 -11.93 -7.42
CA SER A 79 24.92 -12.73 -8.32
C SER A 79 26.22 -13.22 -7.65
N THR A 80 26.65 -12.57 -6.56
CA THR A 80 27.82 -12.94 -5.76
C THR A 80 27.40 -13.59 -4.44
N LYS A 81 26.93 -14.83 -4.51
CA LYS A 81 26.71 -15.68 -3.34
C LYS A 81 28.01 -15.79 -2.52
N GLN A 82 28.06 -15.14 -1.36
CA GLN A 82 29.21 -15.25 -0.47
C GLN A 82 29.19 -16.64 0.19
N GLN A 83 30.26 -17.40 0.00
CA GLN A 83 30.48 -18.65 0.72
C GLN A 83 31.19 -18.33 2.03
N ASN A 84 30.71 -18.89 3.14
CA ASN A 84 31.45 -18.85 4.38
C ASN A 84 32.70 -19.76 4.31
N LEU A 85 33.52 -19.75 5.37
CA LEU A 85 34.73 -20.58 5.47
C LEU A 85 34.48 -22.09 5.33
N PHE A 86 33.23 -22.54 5.41
CA PHE A 86 32.78 -23.94 5.27
C PHE A 86 32.06 -24.20 3.93
N GLY A 87 32.08 -23.26 2.98
CA GLY A 87 31.44 -23.41 1.68
C GLY A 87 29.92 -23.21 1.68
N ILE A 88 29.32 -22.82 2.82
CA ILE A 88 27.87 -22.55 2.92
C ILE A 88 27.59 -21.18 2.34
N ILE A 89 26.66 -21.12 1.39
CA ILE A 89 26.15 -19.87 0.82
C ILE A 89 25.41 -19.10 1.90
N ILE A 90 25.93 -17.94 2.28
CA ILE A 90 25.22 -16.96 3.12
C ILE A 90 24.35 -16.12 2.17
N GLU A 91 23.04 -16.30 2.25
CA GLU A 91 22.10 -15.39 1.60
C GLU A 91 21.96 -14.12 2.44
N ASP A 92 21.97 -12.96 1.81
CA ASP A 92 21.69 -11.71 2.51
C ASP A 92 20.22 -11.64 2.98
N ASN A 93 19.97 -10.84 4.02
CA ASN A 93 18.64 -10.72 4.64
C ASN A 93 17.57 -10.22 3.65
N TYR A 94 17.96 -9.36 2.70
CA TYR A 94 17.05 -8.86 1.67
C TYR A 94 16.55 -10.00 0.77
N SER A 95 17.44 -10.90 0.38
CA SER A 95 17.15 -12.04 -0.50
C SER A 95 16.26 -13.07 0.15
N ILE A 96 16.43 -13.29 1.46
CA ILE A 96 15.53 -14.15 2.24
C ILE A 96 14.13 -13.52 2.30
N LEU A 97 14.03 -12.21 2.49
CA LEU A 97 12.75 -11.51 2.57
C LEU A 97 12.06 -11.41 1.20
N SER A 98 12.81 -11.14 0.14
CA SER A 98 12.28 -11.03 -1.23
C SER A 98 11.67 -12.35 -1.72
N LYS A 99 12.12 -13.50 -1.21
CA LYS A 99 11.50 -14.82 -1.47
C LYS A 99 10.18 -15.04 -0.72
N LYS A 100 9.92 -14.30 0.37
CA LYS A 100 8.72 -14.46 1.20
C LYS A 100 7.63 -13.43 0.89
N MET A 101 8.02 -12.25 0.43
CA MET A 101 7.11 -11.11 0.24
C MET A 101 6.80 -10.86 -1.24
N MET A 102 5.57 -10.44 -1.52
CA MET A 102 5.18 -9.92 -2.84
C MET A 102 5.79 -8.54 -3.05
N LYS A 103 6.63 -8.40 -4.06
CA LYS A 103 7.17 -7.14 -4.57
C LYS A 103 6.18 -6.55 -5.57
N ILE A 104 5.72 -5.33 -5.29
CA ILE A 104 4.91 -4.53 -6.21
C ILE A 104 5.58 -3.19 -6.48
N VAL A 105 5.27 -2.62 -7.63
CA VAL A 105 5.72 -1.28 -8.02
C VAL A 105 4.49 -0.43 -8.28
N ASP A 106 4.24 0.53 -7.38
CA ASP A 106 3.15 1.50 -7.50
C ASP A 106 3.44 2.43 -8.69
N PRO A 107 2.55 2.50 -9.70
CA PRO A 107 2.77 3.33 -10.88
C PRO A 107 2.74 4.82 -10.56
N ALA A 108 2.23 5.23 -9.38
CA ALA A 108 2.27 6.59 -8.89
C ALA A 108 1.70 7.64 -9.86
N THR A 109 0.67 7.25 -10.64
CA THR A 109 0.03 8.10 -11.66
C THR A 109 -0.71 9.29 -11.06
N GLU A 110 -0.94 9.32 -9.75
CA GLU A 110 -1.49 10.49 -9.07
C GLU A 110 -0.64 11.75 -9.25
N TYR A 111 0.68 11.63 -9.48
CA TYR A 111 1.56 12.78 -9.69
C TYR A 111 1.40 13.44 -11.06
N PHE A 112 0.66 12.82 -11.99
CA PHE A 112 0.19 13.50 -13.20
C PHE A 112 -0.86 14.56 -12.86
N TYR A 113 -1.58 14.37 -11.75
CA TYR A 113 -2.56 15.32 -11.23
C TYR A 113 -1.97 16.23 -10.15
N PHE A 114 -1.45 15.65 -9.07
CA PHE A 114 -0.91 16.41 -7.93
C PHE A 114 0.41 17.08 -8.32
N GLN A 115 0.48 18.39 -8.08
CA GLN A 115 1.67 19.20 -8.35
C GLN A 115 2.70 19.01 -7.24
N ASN A 116 3.51 17.97 -7.37
CA ASN A 116 4.69 17.74 -6.55
C ASN A 116 5.92 17.72 -7.46
N ASP A 117 6.62 18.84 -7.55
CA ASP A 117 7.74 19.03 -8.48
C ASP A 117 8.85 18.01 -8.24
N GLU A 118 9.17 17.69 -6.98
CA GLU A 118 10.18 16.70 -6.64
C GLU A 118 9.82 15.33 -7.23
N LYS A 119 8.58 14.87 -7.00
CA LYS A 119 8.12 13.57 -7.50
C LYS A 119 7.96 13.54 -9.02
N ARG A 120 7.52 14.65 -9.62
CA ARG A 120 7.44 14.78 -11.08
C ARG A 120 8.82 14.72 -11.73
N ASN A 121 9.81 15.39 -11.17
CA ASN A 121 11.20 15.35 -11.66
C ASN A 121 11.77 13.93 -11.55
N GLN A 122 11.59 13.25 -10.40
CA GLN A 122 11.97 11.84 -10.23
C GLN A 122 11.31 10.93 -11.28
N TYR A 123 10.07 11.23 -11.65
CA TYR A 123 9.34 10.51 -12.70
C TYR A 123 9.98 10.71 -14.09
N GLN A 124 10.44 11.93 -14.40
CA GLN A 124 11.07 12.25 -15.68
C GLN A 124 12.46 11.60 -15.86
N GLU A 125 13.13 11.28 -14.76
CA GLU A 125 14.44 10.60 -14.75
C GLU A 125 14.33 9.09 -15.08
N LEU A 126 13.11 8.56 -15.24
CA LEU A 126 12.89 7.16 -15.56
C LEU A 126 13.40 6.79 -16.95
N ASN A 127 14.10 5.66 -17.02
CA ASN A 127 14.70 5.20 -18.26
C ASN A 127 13.64 4.91 -19.34
N LEU A 128 13.84 5.43 -20.55
CA LEU A 128 12.98 5.23 -21.72
C LEU A 128 11.51 5.62 -21.50
N ILE A 129 11.23 6.56 -20.59
CA ILE A 129 9.87 7.02 -20.34
C ILE A 129 9.23 7.60 -21.61
N PRO A 130 7.96 7.24 -21.95
CA PRO A 130 7.28 7.77 -23.13
C PRO A 130 7.19 9.29 -23.12
N LYS A 131 7.36 9.90 -24.31
CA LYS A 131 7.36 11.37 -24.46
C LYS A 131 6.04 11.99 -24.01
N GLU A 132 4.93 11.26 -24.17
CA GLU A 132 3.59 11.67 -23.76
C GLU A 132 3.49 11.86 -22.23
N ILE A 133 4.18 11.01 -21.46
CA ILE A 133 4.26 11.16 -20.01
C ILE A 133 5.15 12.35 -19.66
N ILE A 134 6.32 12.48 -20.30
CA ILE A 134 7.22 13.65 -20.11
C ILE A 134 6.46 14.95 -20.38
N ASN A 135 5.74 15.02 -21.51
CA ASN A 135 4.92 16.15 -21.87
C ASN A 135 3.92 16.45 -20.76
N THR A 136 3.14 15.46 -20.33
CA THR A 136 2.17 15.62 -19.24
C THR A 136 2.81 16.17 -17.97
N LEU A 137 3.98 15.66 -17.58
CA LEU A 137 4.70 16.10 -16.38
C LEU A 137 5.26 17.54 -16.50
N ASN A 138 5.64 17.96 -17.70
CA ASN A 138 6.23 19.28 -17.98
C ASN A 138 5.20 20.41 -18.14
N HIS A 139 3.94 20.10 -18.41
CA HIS A 139 2.95 21.15 -18.66
C HIS A 139 2.59 21.90 -17.36
N SER A 140 2.65 23.23 -17.44
CA SER A 140 2.18 24.14 -16.39
C SER A 140 0.65 24.12 -16.25
N ASN A 141 0.18 24.62 -15.10
CA ASN A 141 -1.15 24.57 -14.47
C ASN A 141 -2.41 24.93 -15.30
N THR A 142 -2.36 24.97 -16.64
CA THR A 142 -3.46 25.43 -17.50
C THR A 142 -4.37 24.32 -18.03
N LYS A 143 -3.92 23.06 -18.05
CA LYS A 143 -4.72 21.89 -18.50
C LYS A 143 -5.29 21.14 -17.30
N THR A 144 -6.54 20.70 -17.39
CA THR A 144 -7.17 19.85 -16.36
C THR A 144 -6.61 18.43 -16.41
N HIS A 145 -6.75 17.67 -15.32
CA HIS A 145 -6.40 16.25 -15.25
C HIS A 145 -6.93 15.44 -16.43
N LYS A 146 -8.22 15.60 -16.71
CA LYS A 146 -8.91 14.98 -17.85
C LYS A 146 -8.25 15.36 -19.16
N ASN A 147 -7.95 16.64 -19.38
CA ASN A 147 -7.32 17.08 -20.64
C ASN A 147 -5.97 16.42 -20.91
N TYR A 148 -5.18 16.09 -19.87
CA TYR A 148 -3.94 15.34 -20.06
C TYR A 148 -4.21 13.90 -20.53
N TRP A 149 -5.20 13.24 -19.92
CA TRP A 149 -5.59 11.90 -20.32
C TRP A 149 -6.21 11.88 -21.73
N ASP A 150 -7.16 12.76 -22.03
CA ASP A 150 -7.86 12.80 -23.32
C ASP A 150 -6.91 13.03 -24.49
N ASN A 151 -5.95 13.95 -24.35
CA ASN A 151 -5.16 14.45 -25.48
C ASN A 151 -3.77 13.82 -25.59
N GLU A 152 -3.15 13.46 -24.46
CA GLU A 152 -1.75 13.01 -24.45
C GLU A 152 -1.66 11.51 -24.14
N LEU A 153 -2.25 11.07 -23.03
CA LEU A 153 -2.02 9.73 -22.50
C LEU A 153 -2.93 8.66 -23.11
N TYR A 154 -4.25 8.83 -23.08
CA TYR A 154 -5.20 7.81 -23.53
C TYR A 154 -5.12 7.46 -25.03
N PRO A 155 -4.90 8.42 -25.96
CA PRO A 155 -4.65 8.09 -27.37
C PRO A 155 -3.44 7.16 -27.54
N ASN A 156 -2.43 7.31 -26.68
CA ASN A 156 -1.18 6.55 -26.69
C ASN A 156 -1.14 5.44 -25.63
N ARG A 157 -2.30 5.05 -25.07
CA ARG A 157 -2.40 4.11 -23.95
C ARG A 157 -1.71 2.77 -24.21
N GLY A 158 -1.67 2.29 -25.46
CA GLY A 158 -0.93 1.08 -25.86
C GLY A 158 0.54 1.16 -25.50
N THR A 159 1.22 2.17 -26.03
CA THR A 159 2.64 2.45 -25.76
C THR A 159 2.91 2.66 -24.28
N ILE A 160 2.03 3.41 -23.60
CA ILE A 160 2.19 3.70 -22.17
C ILE A 160 2.07 2.42 -21.34
N VAL A 161 1.00 1.64 -21.54
CA VAL A 161 0.80 0.37 -20.81
C VAL A 161 1.96 -0.60 -21.09
N ASP A 162 2.40 -0.71 -22.35
CA ASP A 162 3.54 -1.55 -22.72
C ASP A 162 4.81 -1.18 -21.96
N TRP A 163 5.09 0.13 -21.85
CA TRP A 163 6.22 0.65 -21.10
C TRP A 163 6.11 0.32 -19.61
N TYR A 164 4.96 0.55 -18.96
CA TYR A 164 4.79 0.22 -17.54
C TYR A 164 4.95 -1.27 -17.27
N VAL A 165 4.37 -2.14 -18.11
CA VAL A 165 4.50 -3.59 -17.97
C VAL A 165 5.97 -4.00 -18.10
N SER A 166 6.67 -3.45 -19.09
CA SER A 166 8.09 -3.73 -19.34
C SER A 166 8.99 -3.21 -18.21
N TYR A 167 8.74 -1.99 -17.73
CA TYR A 167 9.50 -1.37 -16.66
C TYR A 167 9.30 -2.10 -15.33
N GLN A 168 8.06 -2.39 -14.93
CA GLN A 168 7.79 -3.17 -13.72
C GLN A 168 8.37 -4.59 -13.80
N SER A 169 8.34 -5.21 -14.99
CA SER A 169 8.99 -6.49 -15.23
C SER A 169 10.50 -6.43 -15.04
N LEU A 170 11.16 -5.37 -15.53
CA LEU A 170 12.59 -5.11 -15.33
C LEU A 170 12.92 -4.92 -13.84
N MET A 171 11.99 -4.34 -13.07
CA MET A 171 12.10 -4.18 -11.62
C MET A 171 11.76 -5.47 -10.86
N ASN A 172 11.64 -6.62 -11.52
CA ASN A 172 11.32 -7.90 -10.90
C ASN A 172 10.02 -7.87 -10.05
N ALA A 173 9.04 -7.03 -10.42
CA ALA A 173 7.74 -7.04 -9.76
C ALA A 173 7.08 -8.42 -9.91
N ASP A 174 6.47 -8.92 -8.83
CA ASP A 174 5.70 -10.18 -8.85
C ASP A 174 4.34 -10.00 -9.51
N VAL A 175 3.79 -8.78 -9.41
CA VAL A 175 2.48 -8.40 -9.91
C VAL A 175 2.59 -7.06 -10.62
N ILE A 176 2.06 -6.98 -11.83
CA ILE A 176 2.02 -5.75 -12.62
C ILE A 176 0.79 -4.94 -12.22
N ILE A 177 1.02 -3.69 -11.79
CA ILE A 177 -0.03 -2.73 -11.44
C ILE A 177 -0.31 -1.80 -12.64
N PRO A 178 -1.55 -1.76 -13.16
CA PRO A 178 -1.91 -0.89 -14.28
C PRO A 178 -1.71 0.61 -13.99
N PRO A 179 -1.27 1.43 -14.95
CA PRO A 179 -1.10 2.87 -14.77
C PRO A 179 -2.42 3.63 -14.99
N THR A 180 -3.39 3.50 -14.08
CA THR A 180 -4.72 4.13 -14.26
C THR A 180 -4.74 5.61 -13.88
N PRO A 181 -5.63 6.43 -14.46
CA PRO A 181 -5.88 7.79 -13.98
C PRO A 181 -6.40 7.82 -12.54
N LEU A 182 -6.20 8.96 -11.86
CA LEU A 182 -6.97 9.32 -10.67
C LEU A 182 -8.42 9.59 -11.07
N ILE A 183 -9.35 8.73 -10.68
CA ILE A 183 -10.78 8.85 -10.94
C ILE A 183 -11.36 9.86 -9.97
N ASP A 184 -12.01 10.88 -10.51
CA ASP A 184 -12.28 12.11 -9.76
C ASP A 184 -13.72 12.61 -9.93
N GLY A 185 -14.63 11.76 -10.38
CA GLY A 185 -16.00 12.12 -10.75
C GLY A 185 -16.22 12.25 -12.25
N SER A 186 -15.17 12.40 -13.07
CA SER A 186 -15.30 12.31 -14.54
C SER A 186 -15.60 10.86 -14.97
N PRO A 187 -16.69 10.61 -15.71
CA PRO A 187 -17.00 9.29 -16.26
C PRO A 187 -15.93 8.78 -17.24
N GLU A 188 -15.29 9.69 -17.99
CA GLU A 188 -14.26 9.33 -18.96
C GLU A 188 -13.01 8.77 -18.28
N LEU A 189 -12.57 9.37 -17.16
CA LEU A 189 -11.43 8.85 -16.40
C LEU A 189 -11.69 7.44 -15.86
N LEU A 190 -12.92 7.14 -15.42
CA LEU A 190 -13.30 5.78 -15.03
C LEU A 190 -13.27 4.82 -16.24
N SER A 191 -13.79 5.26 -17.39
CA SER A 191 -13.73 4.48 -18.64
C SER A 191 -12.28 4.16 -19.02
N TYR A 192 -11.39 5.14 -18.96
CA TYR A 192 -9.97 4.98 -19.25
C TYR A 192 -9.30 4.01 -18.27
N ALA A 193 -9.62 4.09 -16.97
CA ALA A 193 -9.12 3.14 -15.99
C ALA A 193 -9.55 1.71 -16.31
N LYS A 194 -10.82 1.48 -16.69
CA LYS A 194 -11.33 0.15 -17.09
C LYS A 194 -10.58 -0.39 -18.32
N ASP A 195 -10.38 0.44 -19.35
CA ASP A 195 -9.66 0.04 -20.56
C ASP A 195 -8.18 -0.26 -20.28
N ILE A 196 -7.52 0.57 -19.47
CA ILE A 196 -6.11 0.38 -19.08
C ILE A 196 -5.94 -0.92 -18.27
N ASN A 197 -6.90 -1.25 -17.39
CA ASN A 197 -6.91 -2.51 -16.65
C ASN A 197 -6.97 -3.73 -17.59
N LYS A 198 -7.88 -3.71 -18.58
CA LYS A 198 -7.98 -4.77 -19.59
C LYS A 198 -6.69 -4.90 -20.40
N LEU A 199 -6.20 -3.76 -20.91
CA LEU A 199 -5.01 -3.71 -21.74
C LEU A 199 -3.76 -4.20 -20.98
N THR A 200 -3.61 -3.81 -19.72
CA THR A 200 -2.50 -4.26 -18.87
C THR A 200 -2.56 -5.77 -18.65
N THR A 201 -3.77 -6.34 -18.48
CA THR A 201 -3.95 -7.80 -18.37
C THR A 201 -3.45 -8.50 -19.63
N LEU A 202 -3.86 -8.04 -20.82
CA LEU A 202 -3.40 -8.62 -22.09
C LEU A 202 -1.87 -8.55 -22.25
N TYR A 203 -1.27 -7.39 -21.96
CA TYR A 203 0.18 -7.16 -22.12
C TYR A 203 1.01 -7.94 -21.09
N ALA A 204 0.52 -8.09 -19.86
CA ALA A 204 1.17 -8.89 -18.84
C ALA A 204 1.08 -10.39 -19.17
N GLU A 205 -0.08 -10.88 -19.62
CA GLU A 205 -0.27 -12.27 -20.04
C GLU A 205 0.65 -12.65 -21.20
N ALA A 206 0.76 -11.77 -22.22
CA ALA A 206 1.68 -11.96 -23.34
C ALA A 206 3.16 -12.07 -22.92
N ARG A 207 3.51 -11.53 -21.75
CA ARG A 207 4.85 -11.60 -21.13
C ARG A 207 4.95 -12.62 -20.01
N HIS A 208 3.92 -13.46 -19.82
CA HIS A 208 3.84 -14.45 -18.75
C HIS A 208 3.99 -13.85 -17.34
N LYS A 209 3.52 -12.61 -17.16
CA LYS A 209 3.47 -11.92 -15.87
C LYS A 209 2.07 -11.96 -15.28
N ILE A 210 2.00 -11.95 -13.95
CA ILE A 210 0.75 -11.77 -13.22
C ILE A 210 0.34 -10.29 -13.31
N SER A 211 -0.88 -10.03 -13.77
CA SER A 211 -1.51 -8.71 -13.69
C SER A 211 -2.36 -8.56 -12.42
N SER A 212 -2.62 -7.30 -12.08
CA SER A 212 -3.66 -6.90 -11.14
C SER A 212 -4.64 -5.96 -11.82
N LEU A 213 -5.75 -5.70 -11.14
CA LEU A 213 -6.61 -4.56 -11.41
C LEU A 213 -6.26 -3.44 -10.45
N TYR A 214 -6.32 -2.20 -10.91
CA TYR A 214 -6.00 -1.02 -10.10
C TYR A 214 -7.04 0.07 -10.29
N PHE A 215 -7.48 0.64 -9.17
CA PHE A 215 -8.34 1.81 -9.13
C PHE A 215 -7.75 2.85 -8.18
N LEU A 216 -7.44 4.02 -8.72
CA LEU A 216 -6.97 5.18 -8.00
C LEU A 216 -8.13 6.18 -7.91
N LEU A 217 -8.70 6.35 -6.72
CA LEU A 217 -9.89 7.16 -6.48
C LEU A 217 -9.55 8.46 -5.76
N HIS A 218 -10.13 9.58 -6.19
CA HIS A 218 -10.21 10.79 -5.40
C HIS A 218 -11.34 10.66 -4.38
N GLY A 219 -11.19 11.28 -3.22
CA GLY A 219 -12.17 11.29 -2.15
C GLY A 219 -13.55 11.78 -2.53
N ARG A 220 -13.65 12.60 -3.58
CA ARG A 220 -14.91 13.14 -4.09
C ARG A 220 -15.77 12.08 -4.77
N VAL A 221 -15.15 11.00 -5.23
CA VAL A 221 -15.89 9.84 -5.76
C VAL A 221 -16.77 9.23 -4.68
N LEU A 222 -16.31 9.21 -3.44
CA LEU A 222 -17.07 8.70 -2.29
C LEU A 222 -18.10 9.70 -1.77
N LYS A 223 -17.97 11.00 -2.07
CA LYS A 223 -18.90 12.05 -1.62
C LYS A 223 -20.02 12.28 -2.62
N ASP A 224 -19.64 12.59 -3.86
CA ASP A 224 -20.53 13.21 -4.85
C ASP A 224 -20.82 12.30 -6.05
N HIS A 225 -20.06 11.21 -6.21
CA HIS A 225 -20.09 10.37 -7.41
C HIS A 225 -20.13 8.87 -7.09
N VAL A 226 -20.94 8.49 -6.10
CA VAL A 226 -21.08 7.09 -5.63
C VAL A 226 -21.43 6.11 -6.75
N THR A 227 -22.13 6.57 -7.79
CA THR A 227 -22.42 5.76 -9.00
C THR A 227 -21.15 5.21 -9.66
N GLN A 228 -20.02 5.93 -9.60
CA GLN A 228 -18.74 5.43 -10.09
C GLN A 228 -18.21 4.25 -9.27
N CYS A 229 -18.48 4.20 -7.96
CA CYS A 229 -18.16 3.04 -7.15
C CYS A 229 -18.95 1.82 -7.62
N ASN A 230 -20.25 1.98 -7.86
CA ASN A 230 -21.10 0.92 -8.41
C ASN A 230 -20.61 0.47 -9.79
N ASP A 231 -20.23 1.40 -10.66
CA ASP A 231 -19.69 1.09 -11.99
C ASP A 231 -18.36 0.32 -11.93
N ILE A 232 -17.54 0.53 -10.90
CA ILE A 232 -16.34 -0.27 -10.63
C ILE A 232 -16.75 -1.68 -10.21
N LEU A 233 -17.69 -1.81 -9.27
CA LEU A 233 -18.19 -3.12 -8.81
C LEU A 233 -18.78 -3.94 -9.97
N THR A 234 -19.65 -3.35 -10.78
CA THR A 234 -20.22 -4.01 -11.98
C THR A 234 -19.12 -4.45 -12.95
N PHE A 235 -18.13 -3.59 -13.21
CA PHE A 235 -17.00 -3.94 -14.07
C PHE A 235 -16.19 -5.12 -13.52
N LEU A 236 -15.95 -5.16 -12.21
CA LEU A 236 -15.24 -6.27 -11.57
C LEU A 236 -16.03 -7.58 -11.65
N ASN A 237 -17.35 -7.53 -11.47
CA ASN A 237 -18.19 -8.73 -11.45
C ASN A 237 -18.41 -9.33 -12.84
N ASP A 238 -18.74 -8.49 -13.83
CA ASP A 238 -19.36 -8.96 -15.08
C ASP A 238 -18.39 -9.00 -16.27
N ASN A 239 -17.17 -8.48 -16.12
CA ASN A 239 -16.27 -8.36 -17.26
C ASN A 239 -15.43 -9.63 -17.52
N GLU A 240 -15.74 -10.30 -18.63
CA GLU A 240 -15.07 -11.53 -19.07
C GLU A 240 -13.57 -11.38 -19.38
N GLU A 241 -13.13 -10.20 -19.82
CA GLU A 241 -11.72 -9.97 -20.20
C GLU A 241 -10.78 -9.95 -18.99
N ILE A 242 -11.30 -9.68 -17.78
CA ILE A 242 -10.54 -9.61 -16.53
C ILE A 242 -10.92 -10.69 -15.52
N LYS A 243 -11.69 -11.71 -15.93
CA LYS A 243 -12.18 -12.78 -15.02
C LYS A 243 -11.05 -13.60 -14.37
N ASN A 244 -9.92 -13.69 -15.07
CA ASN A 244 -8.74 -14.41 -14.60
C ASN A 244 -7.83 -13.57 -13.71
N THR A 245 -8.01 -12.24 -13.67
CA THR A 245 -7.21 -11.36 -12.83
C THR A 245 -7.67 -11.47 -11.38
N LYS A 246 -6.80 -12.03 -10.51
CA LYS A 246 -7.14 -12.39 -9.12
C LYS A 246 -6.76 -11.36 -8.06
N ILE A 247 -6.03 -10.31 -8.42
CA ILE A 247 -5.53 -9.29 -7.49
C ILE A 247 -6.13 -7.94 -7.87
N ILE A 248 -6.64 -7.23 -6.88
CA ILE A 248 -7.18 -5.87 -7.00
C ILE A 248 -6.40 -4.98 -6.04
N PHE A 249 -5.88 -3.87 -6.54
CA PHE A 249 -5.36 -2.77 -5.74
C PHE A 249 -6.31 -1.59 -5.80
N LEU A 250 -6.55 -0.99 -4.65
CA LEU A 250 -7.32 0.24 -4.49
C LEU A 250 -6.42 1.29 -3.83
N LYS A 251 -6.48 2.54 -4.28
CA LYS A 251 -5.80 3.66 -3.64
C LYS A 251 -6.75 4.84 -3.58
N ILE A 252 -6.93 5.43 -2.40
CA ILE A 252 -7.86 6.54 -2.19
C ILE A 252 -7.06 7.77 -1.77
N LYS A 253 -7.23 8.89 -2.46
CA LYS A 253 -6.49 10.15 -2.23
C LYS A 253 -7.46 11.31 -2.02
N GLY A 254 -7.03 12.33 -1.27
CA GLY A 254 -7.80 13.57 -1.14
C GLY A 254 -9.11 13.41 -0.36
N ILE A 255 -9.14 12.54 0.64
CA ILE A 255 -10.27 12.44 1.57
C ILE A 255 -9.81 12.54 3.02
N ASP A 256 -10.56 13.33 3.79
CA ASP A 256 -10.56 13.23 5.24
C ASP A 256 -11.87 12.59 5.68
N LEU A 257 -11.80 11.33 6.08
CA LEU A 257 -12.97 10.57 6.53
C LEU A 257 -13.37 10.91 7.96
N HIS A 258 -12.58 11.67 8.73
CA HIS A 258 -12.88 11.94 10.13
C HIS A 258 -14.19 12.73 10.32
N GLU A 259 -14.46 13.69 9.44
CA GLU A 259 -15.59 14.60 9.58
C GLU A 259 -16.74 14.28 8.62
N ASP A 260 -16.49 13.48 7.57
CA ASP A 260 -17.45 13.25 6.50
C ASP A 260 -18.22 11.93 6.67
N VAL A 261 -19.43 12.02 7.24
CA VAL A 261 -20.31 10.87 7.52
C VAL A 261 -20.73 10.17 6.23
N ASP A 262 -21.14 10.93 5.20
CA ASP A 262 -21.64 10.38 3.94
C ASP A 262 -20.53 9.63 3.20
N ALA A 263 -19.33 10.21 3.15
CA ALA A 263 -18.17 9.52 2.59
C ALA A 263 -17.83 8.23 3.33
N ARG A 264 -17.93 8.19 4.67
CA ARG A 264 -17.72 6.95 5.44
C ARG A 264 -18.77 5.91 5.11
N HIS A 265 -20.03 6.31 5.02
CA HIS A 265 -21.13 5.41 4.66
C HIS A 265 -20.94 4.84 3.25
N ASN A 266 -20.62 5.69 2.27
CA ASN A 266 -20.40 5.27 0.88
C ASN A 266 -19.16 4.38 0.74
N LEU A 267 -18.09 4.68 1.50
CA LEU A 267 -16.91 3.82 1.56
C LEU A 267 -17.25 2.45 2.14
N LYS A 268 -18.03 2.38 3.24
CA LYS A 268 -18.51 1.12 3.80
C LYS A 268 -19.24 0.28 2.73
N GLN A 269 -20.25 0.87 2.08
CA GLN A 269 -21.03 0.17 1.05
C GLN A 269 -20.13 -0.33 -0.10
N PHE A 270 -19.19 0.50 -0.55
CA PHE A 270 -18.26 0.13 -1.60
C PHE A 270 -17.34 -1.03 -1.18
N LEU A 271 -16.79 -1.01 0.04
CA LEU A 271 -15.94 -2.08 0.56
C LEU A 271 -16.72 -3.39 0.74
N GLU A 272 -17.98 -3.34 1.21
CA GLU A 272 -18.85 -4.51 1.32
C GLU A 272 -19.16 -5.13 -0.06
N GLY A 273 -19.50 -4.29 -1.04
CA GLY A 273 -19.71 -4.75 -2.42
C GLY A 273 -18.44 -5.36 -3.03
N LEU A 274 -17.28 -4.73 -2.79
CA LEU A 274 -15.98 -5.24 -3.25
C LEU A 274 -15.66 -6.60 -2.59
N SER A 275 -15.96 -6.74 -1.30
CA SER A 275 -15.79 -7.98 -0.54
C SER A 275 -16.61 -9.12 -1.12
N PHE A 276 -17.89 -8.86 -1.40
CA PHE A 276 -18.79 -9.82 -2.03
C PHE A 276 -18.27 -10.29 -3.40
N ILE A 277 -17.81 -9.36 -4.24
CA ILE A 277 -17.23 -9.69 -5.55
C ILE A 277 -15.94 -10.50 -5.37
N CYS A 278 -15.08 -10.11 -4.44
CA CYS A 278 -13.84 -10.83 -4.16
C CYS A 278 -14.12 -12.27 -3.72
N GLU A 279 -15.17 -12.48 -2.94
CA GLU A 279 -15.64 -13.81 -2.56
C GLU A 279 -16.17 -14.60 -3.76
N SER A 280 -17.13 -14.06 -4.52
CA SER A 280 -17.77 -14.77 -5.64
C SER A 280 -16.82 -15.08 -6.79
N THR A 281 -15.79 -14.26 -7.00
CA THR A 281 -14.85 -14.39 -8.13
C THR A 281 -13.48 -14.93 -7.74
N GLY A 282 -13.27 -15.22 -6.45
CA GLY A 282 -12.01 -15.70 -5.89
C GLY A 282 -10.87 -14.69 -6.03
N ARG A 283 -11.17 -13.39 -5.91
CA ARG A 283 -10.20 -12.28 -5.98
C ARG A 283 -9.79 -11.80 -4.60
N PHE A 284 -8.62 -11.19 -4.53
CA PHE A 284 -8.05 -10.59 -3.33
C PHE A 284 -7.88 -9.09 -3.55
N ALA A 285 -8.34 -8.29 -2.59
CA ALA A 285 -8.26 -6.83 -2.63
C ALA A 285 -7.26 -6.29 -1.61
N PHE A 286 -6.46 -5.32 -2.02
CA PHE A 286 -5.47 -4.64 -1.19
C PHE A 286 -5.63 -3.13 -1.31
N ILE A 287 -5.43 -2.39 -0.23
CA ILE A 287 -5.45 -0.92 -0.26
C ILE A 287 -4.04 -0.36 -0.13
N ILE A 288 -3.66 0.53 -1.03
CA ILE A 288 -2.37 1.23 -1.03
C ILE A 288 -2.51 2.59 -0.36
N ASP A 289 -1.51 2.98 0.42
CA ASP A 289 -1.41 4.28 1.13
C ASP A 289 -2.61 4.55 2.06
N SER A 290 -3.11 3.51 2.72
CA SER A 290 -4.37 3.58 3.47
C SER A 290 -4.26 4.18 4.87
N ASN A 291 -3.08 4.24 5.49
CA ASN A 291 -2.96 4.48 6.93
C ASN A 291 -3.91 3.54 7.72
N SER A 292 -4.33 3.94 8.94
CA SER A 292 -5.22 3.15 9.80
C SER A 292 -6.57 2.77 9.16
N LEU A 293 -6.98 3.40 8.05
CA LEU A 293 -8.13 2.93 7.26
C LEU A 293 -7.92 1.50 6.76
N GLY A 294 -6.68 1.09 6.49
CA GLY A 294 -6.34 -0.26 6.06
C GLY A 294 -6.74 -1.33 7.06
N LEU A 295 -6.46 -1.11 8.35
CA LEU A 295 -6.89 -2.00 9.42
C LEU A 295 -8.43 -2.11 9.49
N ILE A 296 -9.12 -0.98 9.34
CA ILE A 296 -10.58 -0.93 9.38
C ILE A 296 -11.16 -1.64 8.16
N SER A 297 -10.54 -1.48 7.00
CA SER A 297 -11.02 -2.09 5.76
C SER A 297 -10.90 -3.63 5.78
N ILE A 298 -9.98 -4.20 6.57
CA ILE A 298 -9.89 -5.65 6.76
C ILE A 298 -11.19 -6.22 7.35
N THR A 299 -11.87 -5.47 8.23
CA THR A 299 -13.13 -5.97 8.81
C THR A 299 -14.26 -6.08 7.79
N LYS A 300 -14.11 -5.37 6.66
CA LYS A 300 -14.96 -5.47 5.47
C LYS A 300 -14.40 -6.40 4.40
N GLY A 301 -13.42 -7.24 4.73
CA GLY A 301 -12.95 -8.34 3.87
C GLY A 301 -11.83 -7.98 2.88
N ILE A 302 -11.25 -6.80 3.01
CA ILE A 302 -9.98 -6.46 2.35
C ILE A 302 -8.86 -7.37 2.88
N ASN A 303 -8.01 -7.84 1.97
CA ASN A 303 -7.00 -8.89 2.23
C ASN A 303 -5.63 -8.33 2.60
N GLY A 304 -5.46 -7.02 2.57
CA GLY A 304 -4.31 -6.38 3.14
C GLY A 304 -4.24 -4.91 2.80
N PHE A 305 -3.27 -4.24 3.39
CA PHE A 305 -3.08 -2.83 3.18
C PHE A 305 -1.60 -2.46 3.25
N ILE A 306 -1.24 -1.38 2.57
CA ILE A 306 0.15 -0.93 2.44
C ILE A 306 0.25 0.50 2.97
N GLU A 307 1.28 0.76 3.77
CA GLU A 307 1.60 2.09 4.28
C GLU A 307 3.10 2.36 4.16
N PRO A 308 3.51 3.64 4.00
CA PRO A 308 4.91 3.99 4.07
C PRO A 308 5.43 3.92 5.52
N MET A 309 6.68 3.47 5.71
CA MET A 309 7.28 3.30 7.05
C MET A 309 7.35 4.60 7.86
N ASN A 310 7.41 5.74 7.16
CA ASN A 310 7.41 7.05 7.80
C ASN A 310 5.98 7.59 8.07
N TRP A 311 4.94 6.82 7.72
CA TRP A 311 3.51 7.16 7.79
C TRP A 311 3.07 8.35 6.92
N HIS A 312 3.96 8.89 6.09
CA HIS A 312 3.62 10.02 5.22
C HIS A 312 3.03 9.50 3.91
N THR A 313 1.69 9.42 3.86
CA THR A 313 0.93 9.01 2.67
C THR A 313 0.80 10.10 1.59
N GLU A 314 1.06 11.38 1.93
CA GLU A 314 1.54 12.49 1.06
C GLU A 314 1.41 13.89 1.73
N VAL A 315 1.90 14.91 1.01
CA VAL A 315 2.06 16.34 1.38
C VAL A 315 0.83 16.92 2.08
N LYS A 316 0.93 17.14 3.40
CA LYS A 316 0.06 18.15 4.03
C LYS A 316 0.46 19.51 3.46
N TYR A 317 -0.47 20.20 2.81
CA TYR A 317 -0.38 21.64 2.61
C TYR A 317 -0.46 22.28 3.99
N GLY A 318 0.69 22.64 4.55
CA GLY A 318 0.78 23.28 5.84
C GLY A 318 2.24 23.51 6.20
N THR A 319 2.51 24.67 6.80
CA THR A 319 3.82 25.01 7.35
C THR A 319 4.25 23.88 8.29
N PRO A 320 5.45 23.30 8.12
CA PRO A 320 5.93 22.27 9.04
C PRO A 320 5.86 22.82 10.46
N SER A 321 5.11 22.18 11.34
CA SER A 321 5.09 22.56 12.75
C SER A 321 6.49 22.41 13.36
N GLU A 322 6.80 23.19 14.39
CA GLU A 322 8.05 23.02 15.15
C GLU A 322 8.21 21.54 15.57
N GLY A 323 9.37 20.95 15.27
CA GLY A 323 9.67 19.53 15.51
C GLY A 323 9.27 18.55 14.38
N SER A 324 8.77 19.04 13.24
CA SER A 324 8.40 18.21 12.07
C SER A 324 9.50 17.25 11.58
N HIS A 325 10.78 17.61 11.75
CA HIS A 325 11.93 16.77 11.37
C HIS A 325 12.07 15.47 12.20
N LEU A 326 11.46 15.42 13.39
CA LEU A 326 11.44 14.22 14.23
C LEU A 326 10.31 13.26 13.83
N GLY A 327 9.38 13.70 12.97
CA GLY A 327 8.23 12.90 12.57
C GLY A 327 7.34 12.52 13.76
N ASN A 328 6.46 11.53 13.54
CA ASN A 328 5.46 11.16 14.52
C ASN A 328 5.55 9.69 14.94
N TYR A 329 5.11 9.42 16.18
CA TYR A 329 4.98 8.11 16.79
C TYR A 329 3.56 7.56 16.58
N TYR A 330 3.45 6.29 16.17
CA TYR A 330 2.17 5.60 16.10
C TYR A 330 1.76 5.05 17.46
N ASP A 331 0.60 5.41 17.99
CA ASP A 331 0.05 4.85 19.22
C ASP A 331 -0.89 3.69 18.85
N PRO A 332 -0.48 2.42 19.03
CA PRO A 332 -1.29 1.27 18.64
C PRO A 332 -2.53 1.07 19.52
N TYR A 333 -2.57 1.61 20.74
CA TYR A 333 -3.75 1.51 21.59
C TYR A 333 -4.84 2.48 21.15
N ARG A 334 -4.44 3.69 20.75
CA ARG A 334 -5.36 4.73 20.27
C ARG A 334 -5.51 4.80 18.76
N LEU A 335 -4.84 3.91 18.02
CA LEU A 335 -4.78 3.87 16.56
C LEU A 335 -4.47 5.23 15.92
N THR A 336 -3.70 6.07 16.60
CA THR A 336 -3.47 7.49 16.26
C THR A 336 -2.00 7.83 16.19
N ILE A 337 -1.71 9.04 15.75
CA ILE A 337 -0.36 9.55 15.56
C ILE A 337 -0.10 10.65 16.59
N ARG A 338 0.97 10.49 17.37
CA ARG A 338 1.44 11.47 18.35
C ARG A 338 2.69 12.16 17.82
N ASN A 339 2.72 13.49 17.89
CA ASN A 339 3.94 14.23 17.62
C ASN A 339 5.01 13.94 18.71
N PHE A 340 6.27 14.27 18.40
CA PHE A 340 7.40 14.02 19.27
C PHE A 340 7.24 14.61 20.68
N ASN A 341 6.76 15.85 20.78
CA ASN A 341 6.59 16.51 22.09
C ASN A 341 5.51 15.83 22.93
N SER A 342 4.42 15.35 22.31
CA SER A 342 3.36 14.62 22.97
C SER A 342 3.86 13.30 23.55
N ILE A 343 4.65 12.53 22.79
CA ILE A 343 5.19 11.25 23.25
C ILE A 343 6.29 11.43 24.32
N LYS A 344 7.09 12.48 24.20
CA LYS A 344 8.08 12.87 25.22
C LYS A 344 7.41 13.21 26.56
N ASN A 345 6.36 14.01 26.53
CA ASN A 345 5.57 14.32 27.73
C ASN A 345 4.89 13.07 28.31
N TYR A 346 4.40 12.17 27.45
CA TYR A 346 3.84 10.90 27.88
C TYR A 346 4.88 10.06 28.63
N GLN A 347 6.09 9.89 28.07
CA GLN A 347 7.15 9.11 28.71
C GLN A 347 7.53 9.70 30.07
N LYS A 348 7.69 11.02 30.16
CA LYS A 348 7.99 11.73 31.40
C LYS A 348 6.93 11.48 32.48
N ASN A 349 5.65 11.51 32.09
CA ASN A 349 4.54 11.37 33.03
C ASN A 349 4.24 9.92 33.44
N ASN A 350 4.58 8.93 32.60
CA ASN A 350 4.20 7.53 32.80
C ASN A 350 5.39 6.58 33.04
N GLY A 351 6.63 7.09 32.99
CA GLY A 351 7.85 6.27 33.18
C GLY A 351 8.11 5.28 32.04
N GLY A 352 7.49 5.48 30.87
CA GLY A 352 7.61 4.59 29.72
C GLY A 352 6.76 4.99 28.53
N LEU A 353 6.99 4.33 27.41
CA LEU A 353 6.20 4.49 26.18
C LEU A 353 4.89 3.68 26.24
N PRO A 354 3.85 4.08 25.50
CA PRO A 354 2.54 3.42 25.52
C PRO A 354 2.53 2.14 24.65
N CYS A 355 3.59 1.35 24.65
CA CYS A 355 3.65 0.10 23.89
C CYS A 355 4.72 -0.82 24.49
N ASN A 356 4.50 -2.12 24.40
CA ASN A 356 5.39 -3.15 24.92
C ASN A 356 6.20 -3.86 23.82
N CYS A 357 6.21 -3.32 22.60
CA CYS A 357 7.01 -3.87 21.50
C CYS A 357 8.51 -3.80 21.83
N SER A 358 9.30 -4.64 21.18
CA SER A 358 10.74 -4.72 21.38
C SER A 358 11.43 -3.37 21.18
N ALA A 359 10.96 -2.57 20.22
CA ALA A 359 11.45 -1.21 20.01
C ALA A 359 11.18 -0.31 21.23
N CYS A 360 9.96 -0.32 21.78
CA CYS A 360 9.59 0.51 22.93
C CYS A 360 10.28 0.08 24.22
N LEU A 361 10.52 -1.22 24.40
CA LEU A 361 11.27 -1.74 25.54
C LEU A 361 12.72 -1.25 25.54
N LYS A 362 13.37 -1.18 24.37
CA LYS A 362 14.71 -0.59 24.22
C LYS A 362 14.74 0.90 24.57
N MET A 363 13.67 1.62 24.20
CA MET A 363 13.55 3.06 24.45
C MET A 363 13.18 3.42 25.89
N LYS A 364 12.66 2.48 26.70
CA LYS A 364 12.22 2.76 28.08
C LYS A 364 13.32 3.37 28.96
N ARG A 365 14.59 3.06 28.67
CA ARG A 365 15.76 3.52 29.44
C ARG A 365 16.46 4.74 28.84
N ILE A 366 15.96 5.26 27.72
CA ILE A 366 16.54 6.40 27.01
C ILE A 366 15.69 7.63 27.31
N ASP A 367 16.33 8.72 27.75
CA ASP A 367 15.65 10.02 27.83
C ASP A 367 15.44 10.57 26.40
N LEU A 368 14.18 10.79 26.02
CA LEU A 368 13.84 11.39 24.74
C LEU A 368 14.30 12.87 24.63
N ASN A 369 14.76 13.51 25.71
CA ASN A 369 15.47 14.79 25.61
C ASN A 369 16.79 14.68 24.83
N ASP A 370 17.48 13.55 24.96
CA ASP A 370 18.86 13.38 24.48
C ASP A 370 18.95 12.53 23.20
N ILE A 371 17.81 12.08 22.68
CA ILE A 371 17.77 11.23 21.50
C ILE A 371 18.10 12.02 20.23
N SER A 372 19.00 11.49 19.41
CA SER A 372 19.29 12.08 18.11
C SER A 372 18.07 11.95 17.16
N PRO A 373 17.87 12.90 16.23
CA PRO A 373 16.83 12.80 15.22
C PRO A 373 16.91 11.51 14.39
N SER A 374 18.11 11.01 14.11
CA SER A 374 18.31 9.77 13.34
C SER A 374 17.84 8.56 14.13
N SER A 375 18.27 8.42 15.38
CA SER A 375 17.90 7.32 16.26
C SER A 375 16.39 7.30 16.52
N TRP A 376 15.77 8.46 16.73
CA TRP A 376 14.31 8.56 16.89
C TRP A 376 13.57 8.13 15.62
N ASN A 377 14.05 8.57 14.46
CA ASN A 377 13.46 8.24 13.16
C ASN A 377 13.55 6.74 12.84
N GLU A 378 14.63 6.08 13.24
CA GLU A 378 14.80 4.63 13.13
C GLU A 378 13.84 3.90 14.08
N PHE A 379 13.84 4.29 15.35
CA PHE A 379 12.99 3.73 16.39
C PHE A 379 11.50 3.77 15.99
N ARG A 380 10.98 4.95 15.61
CA ARG A 380 9.54 5.10 15.31
C ARG A 380 9.09 4.28 14.11
N ARG A 381 9.97 4.05 13.13
CA ARG A 381 9.71 3.20 11.96
C ARG A 381 9.63 1.74 12.37
N LEU A 382 10.60 1.24 13.14
CA LEU A 382 10.57 -0.13 13.66
C LEU A 382 9.35 -0.38 14.54
N HIS A 383 9.02 0.58 15.41
CA HIS A 383 7.85 0.54 16.25
C HIS A 383 6.55 0.42 15.44
N LEU A 384 6.41 1.18 14.35
CA LEU A 384 5.24 1.08 13.46
C LEU A 384 5.14 -0.32 12.86
N LEU A 385 6.24 -0.85 12.31
CA LEU A 385 6.24 -2.17 11.69
C LEU A 385 5.87 -3.29 12.68
N GLU A 386 6.47 -3.26 13.87
CA GLU A 386 6.20 -4.25 14.91
C GLU A 386 4.76 -4.12 15.42
N SER A 387 4.26 -2.89 15.61
CA SER A 387 2.86 -2.63 15.98
C SER A 387 1.89 -3.18 14.93
N ARG A 388 2.15 -2.95 13.64
CA ARG A 388 1.31 -3.46 12.55
C ARG A 388 1.28 -4.97 12.47
N ASN A 389 2.43 -5.62 12.69
CA ASN A 389 2.50 -7.07 12.73
C ASN A 389 1.72 -7.65 13.93
N MET A 390 1.83 -7.04 15.11
CA MET A 390 1.04 -7.44 16.29
C MET A 390 -0.47 -7.22 16.08
N GLU A 391 -0.87 -6.10 15.50
CA GLU A 391 -2.29 -5.82 15.25
C GLU A 391 -2.90 -6.80 14.24
N LEU A 392 -2.15 -7.21 13.23
CA LEU A 392 -2.59 -8.27 12.34
C LEU A 392 -2.62 -9.63 13.02
N HIS A 393 -1.66 -9.94 13.89
CA HIS A 393 -1.73 -11.14 14.70
C HIS A 393 -3.03 -11.20 15.53
N ASP A 394 -3.39 -10.09 16.18
CA ASP A 394 -4.63 -9.96 16.94
C ASP A 394 -5.86 -10.17 16.03
N ILE A 395 -5.89 -9.54 14.84
CA ILE A 395 -6.98 -9.71 13.86
C ILE A 395 -7.09 -11.17 13.40
N HIS A 396 -5.97 -11.83 13.10
CA HIS A 396 -5.95 -13.25 12.76
C HIS A 396 -6.51 -14.10 13.91
N SER A 397 -6.09 -13.84 15.14
CA SER A 397 -6.63 -14.52 16.33
C SER A 397 -8.13 -14.29 16.49
N MET A 398 -8.61 -13.06 16.28
CA MET A 398 -10.04 -12.73 16.35
C MET A 398 -10.86 -13.46 15.28
N ILE A 399 -10.40 -13.50 14.03
CA ILE A 399 -11.07 -14.26 12.96
C ILE A 399 -11.07 -15.76 13.30
N LYS A 400 -9.95 -16.28 13.84
CA LYS A 400 -9.84 -17.69 14.26
C LYS A 400 -10.83 -18.06 15.36
N ASN A 401 -11.08 -17.14 16.27
CA ASN A 401 -11.97 -17.34 17.41
C ASN A 401 -13.40 -16.82 17.16
N GLN A 402 -13.73 -16.39 15.94
CA GLN A 402 -15.04 -15.80 15.58
C GLN A 402 -15.45 -14.62 16.46
N HIS A 403 -14.46 -13.82 16.89
CA HIS A 403 -14.61 -12.68 17.80
C HIS A 403 -14.19 -11.36 17.12
N SER A 404 -14.44 -11.17 15.82
CA SER A 404 -14.10 -9.94 15.08
C SER A 404 -14.65 -8.64 15.70
N ARG A 405 -15.72 -8.73 16.51
CA ARG A 405 -16.25 -7.60 17.31
C ARG A 405 -15.24 -7.03 18.31
N MET A 406 -14.22 -7.77 18.75
CA MET A 406 -13.21 -7.20 19.65
C MET A 406 -12.39 -6.08 18.98
N PHE A 407 -12.26 -6.08 17.66
CA PHE A 407 -11.59 -4.99 16.94
C PHE A 407 -12.45 -3.71 16.93
N PHE A 408 -13.77 -3.85 16.91
CA PHE A 408 -14.71 -2.72 17.08
C PHE A 408 -14.49 -2.01 18.42
N ASP A 409 -14.33 -2.77 19.51
CA ASP A 409 -14.07 -2.18 20.84
C ASP A 409 -12.76 -1.39 20.90
N LYS A 410 -11.75 -1.81 20.14
CA LYS A 410 -10.50 -1.08 20.01
C LYS A 410 -10.73 0.23 19.25
N VAL A 411 -11.45 0.19 18.12
CA VAL A 411 -11.72 1.38 17.31
C VAL A 411 -12.63 2.38 18.04
N SER A 412 -13.68 1.92 18.71
CA SER A 412 -14.63 2.79 19.43
C SER A 412 -14.01 3.55 20.60
N LYS A 413 -12.93 3.01 21.19
CA LYS A 413 -12.14 3.64 22.27
C LYS A 413 -10.92 4.43 21.75
N SER A 414 -10.71 4.44 20.43
CA SER A 414 -9.59 5.09 19.77
C SER A 414 -9.93 6.50 19.27
N GLU A 415 -8.95 7.23 18.73
CA GLU A 415 -9.25 8.49 18.03
C GLU A 415 -10.07 8.23 16.75
N LEU A 416 -10.02 7.01 16.20
CA LEU A 416 -10.79 6.60 15.01
C LEU A 416 -12.23 6.21 15.34
N LYS A 417 -12.78 6.60 16.50
CA LYS A 417 -14.15 6.28 16.90
C LYS A 417 -15.22 6.63 15.86
N ASN A 418 -14.98 7.65 15.03
CA ASN A 418 -15.91 8.02 13.95
C ASN A 418 -15.95 6.97 12.82
N TYR A 419 -14.92 6.13 12.71
CA TYR A 419 -14.87 5.05 11.72
C TYR A 419 -15.63 3.81 12.21
N VAL A 420 -16.19 3.84 13.42
CA VAL A 420 -17.16 2.83 13.88
C VAL A 420 -18.33 2.71 12.90
N ASP A 421 -18.74 3.81 12.26
CA ASP A 421 -19.77 3.82 11.21
C ASP A 421 -19.43 2.89 10.02
N ILE A 422 -18.14 2.59 9.84
CA ILE A 422 -17.68 1.66 8.82
C ILE A 422 -17.86 0.23 9.30
N PHE A 423 -17.90 -0.08 10.61
CA PHE A 423 -18.01 -1.45 11.15
C PHE A 423 -19.44 -2.01 11.18
N ASP A 424 -20.34 -1.28 11.84
CA ASP A 424 -21.78 -1.53 11.80
C ASP A 424 -22.24 -1.46 10.34
#